data_AF-A0A9W8RUX8-F1
#
_entry.id   AF-A0A9W8RUX8-F1
#
_cell.length_a   1.000
_cell.length_b   1.000
_cell.length_c   1.000
_cell.angle_alpha   90.00
_cell.angle_beta   90.00
_cell.angle_gamma   90.00
#
_symmetry.space_group_name_H-M   'P 1'
#
loop_
_entity.id
_entity.type
_entity.pdbx_description
1 polymer ?
#
loop_
_entity_poly.entity_id
_entity_poly.type
_entity_poly.pdbx_seq_one_letter_code
_entity_poly.pdbx_strand_id
1 'polypeptide(L)' 'MTTSSNLEAYTASLPIDLPKTFVDAIQVARALGIPYIWIDSLCIVQDSPEDWKHEASRMAQVYANASTGPKST' A
#
# COMPACT_ATOMS: atom_id res chain seq x y z
N MET A 1 1.31 -6.33 -9.27
CA MET A 1 0.17 -6.22 -8.33
C MET A 1 0.11 -7.49 -7.51
N THR A 2 -0.42 -7.42 -6.30
CA THR A 2 -0.50 -8.57 -5.39
C THR A 2 -1.63 -9.51 -5.79
N THR A 3 -1.33 -10.79 -5.86
CA THR A 3 -2.27 -11.89 -6.09
C THR A 3 -1.99 -12.98 -5.06
N SER A 4 -2.89 -13.93 -4.87
CA SER A 4 -2.69 -15.06 -3.94
C SER A 4 -1.40 -15.81 -4.24
N SER A 5 -0.99 -15.86 -5.51
CA SER A 5 0.23 -16.56 -5.96
C SER A 5 1.55 -15.87 -5.58
N ASN A 6 1.55 -14.55 -5.34
CA ASN A 6 2.76 -13.79 -5.07
C ASN A 6 2.74 -13.04 -3.72
N LEU A 7 1.67 -13.22 -2.93
CA LEU A 7 1.50 -12.61 -1.62
C LEU A 7 2.66 -12.93 -0.67
N GLU A 8 3.03 -14.21 -0.54
CA GLU A 8 4.14 -14.64 0.34
C GLU A 8 5.49 -14.04 -0.09
N ALA A 9 5.73 -13.95 -1.40
CA ALA A 9 6.95 -13.32 -1.90
C ALA A 9 6.97 -11.82 -1.58
N TYR A 10 5.84 -11.13 -1.76
CA TYR A 10 5.75 -9.68 -1.57
C TYR A 10 5.78 -9.26 -0.09
N THR A 11 5.35 -10.12 0.84
CA THR A 11 5.48 -9.87 2.28
C THR A 11 6.91 -10.03 2.77
N ALA A 12 7.70 -10.91 2.17
CA ALA A 12 9.13 -11.05 2.46
C ALA A 12 9.96 -9.90 1.88
N SER A 13 9.73 -9.57 0.59
CA SER A 13 10.40 -8.47 -0.10
C SER A 13 9.68 -8.11 -1.38
N LEU A 14 9.56 -6.80 -1.65
CA LEU A 14 9.06 -6.36 -2.95
C LEU A 14 10.07 -6.69 -4.06
N PRO A 15 9.60 -7.02 -5.28
CA PRO A 15 10.49 -7.27 -6.42
C PRO A 15 11.35 -6.05 -6.73
N ILE A 16 12.54 -6.27 -7.30
CA ILE A 16 13.46 -5.19 -7.66
C ILE A 16 12.91 -4.36 -8.83
N ASP A 17 12.15 -4.99 -9.72
CA ASP A 17 11.55 -4.36 -10.90
C ASP A 17 10.11 -3.91 -10.62
N LEU A 18 9.98 -2.91 -9.74
CA LEU A 18 8.69 -2.27 -9.48
C LEU A 18 8.34 -1.27 -10.59
N PRO A 19 7.06 -1.14 -10.97
CA PRO A 19 6.60 -0.04 -11.80
C PRO A 19 7.12 1.30 -11.29
N LYS A 20 7.56 2.16 -12.21
CA LYS A 20 8.15 3.46 -11.87
C LYS A 20 7.27 4.30 -10.96
N THR A 21 5.95 4.25 -11.14
CA THR A 21 4.97 4.92 -10.29
C THR A 21 5.07 4.54 -8.81
N PHE A 22 5.34 3.26 -8.50
CA PHE A 22 5.50 2.82 -7.11
C PHE A 22 6.82 3.30 -6.51
N VAL A 23 7.90 3.25 -7.31
CA VAL A 23 9.21 3.77 -6.89
C VAL A 23 9.11 5.25 -6.57
N ASP A 24 8.52 6.02 -7.47
CA ASP A 24 8.34 7.47 -7.31
C ASP A 24 7.46 7.76 -6.07
N ALA A 25 6.37 7.00 -5.85
CA ALA A 25 5.51 7.16 -4.67
C ALA A 25 6.24 6.85 -3.35
N ILE A 26 7.06 5.80 -3.31
CA ILE A 26 7.89 5.46 -2.14
C ILE A 26 8.93 6.56 -1.87
N GLN A 27 9.56 7.10 -2.92
CA GLN A 27 10.53 8.19 -2.79
C GLN A 27 9.87 9.45 -2.21
N VAL A 28 8.68 9.82 -2.70
CA VAL A 28 7.92 10.96 -2.16
C VAL A 28 7.54 10.72 -0.71
N ALA A 29 7.01 9.54 -0.36
CA ALA A 29 6.65 9.21 1.03
C ALA A 29 7.86 9.31 1.97
N ARG A 30 9.02 8.79 1.56
CA ARG A 30 10.27 8.90 2.32
C ARG A 30 10.74 10.35 2.47
N ALA A 31 10.66 11.15 1.42
CA ALA A 31 11.02 12.57 1.47
C ALA A 31 10.11 13.36 2.43
N LEU A 32 8.86 12.92 2.61
CA LEU A 32 7.91 13.48 3.56
C LEU A 32 8.05 12.89 4.99
N GLY A 33 9.01 11.99 5.23
CA GLY A 33 9.20 11.33 6.52
C GLY A 33 8.09 10.32 6.86
N ILE A 34 7.33 9.86 5.87
CA ILE A 34 6.25 8.88 6.04
C ILE A 34 6.83 7.48 5.88
N PRO A 35 6.83 6.64 6.94
CA PRO A 35 7.48 5.33 6.90
C PRO A 35 6.68 4.27 6.13
N TYR A 36 5.36 4.46 5.96
CA TYR A 36 4.46 3.50 5.33
C TYR A 36 3.53 4.19 4.34
N ILE A 37 3.43 3.63 3.14
CA ILE A 37 2.47 4.06 2.12
C ILE A 37 1.53 2.90 1.80
N TRP A 38 0.24 3.21 1.69
CA TRP A 38 -0.76 2.27 1.22
C TRP A 38 -0.92 2.42 -0.30
N ILE A 39 -0.73 1.33 -1.03
CA ILE A 39 -0.94 1.27 -2.48
C ILE A 39 -1.89 0.08 -2.71
N ASP A 40 -3.12 0.33 -3.15
CA ASP A 40 -4.17 -0.71 -3.24
C ASP A 40 -3.73 -1.94 -4.03
N SER A 41 -3.01 -1.73 -5.14
CA SER A 41 -2.50 -2.83 -5.96
C SER A 41 -1.37 -3.67 -5.32
N LEU A 42 -0.84 -3.23 -4.17
CA LEU A 42 0.14 -3.97 -3.36
C LEU A 42 -0.47 -4.47 -2.04
N CYS A 43 -1.34 -3.67 -1.42
CA CYS A 43 -1.93 -3.97 -0.12
C CYS A 43 -3.17 -4.89 -0.19
N ILE A 44 -3.79 -5.03 -1.36
CA ILE A 44 -4.99 -5.85 -1.56
C ILE A 44 -4.68 -6.99 -2.54
N VAL A 45 -5.10 -8.21 -2.20
CA VAL A 45 -5.01 -9.40 -3.06
C VAL A 45 -6.05 -9.30 -4.17
N GLN A 46 -5.62 -9.06 -5.41
CA GLN A 46 -6.51 -8.66 -6.50
C GLN A 46 -7.40 -9.79 -7.05
N ASP A 47 -6.95 -11.04 -6.91
CA ASP A 47 -7.68 -12.25 -7.34
C ASP A 47 -8.56 -12.85 -6.24
N SER A 48 -8.67 -12.18 -5.08
CA SER A 48 -9.49 -12.61 -3.94
C SER A 48 -10.62 -11.59 -3.68
N PRO A 49 -11.87 -11.90 -4.09
CA PRO A 49 -13.03 -11.07 -3.80
C PRO A 49 -13.30 -10.92 -2.30
N GLU A 50 -12.89 -11.90 -1.51
CA GLU A 50 -13.01 -11.90 -0.05
C GLU A 50 -12.02 -10.93 0.59
N ASP A 51 -10.75 -10.96 0.18
CA ASP A 51 -9.75 -9.97 0.62
C ASP A 51 -10.13 -8.56 0.18
N TRP A 52 -10.63 -8.40 -1.05
CA TRP A 52 -11.11 -7.10 -1.52
C TRP A 52 -12.20 -6.55 -0.60
N LYS A 53 -13.21 -7.37 -0.24
CA LYS A 53 -14.27 -6.94 0.69
C LYS A 53 -13.73 -6.61 2.08
N HIS A 54 -12.79 -7.41 2.57
CA HIS A 54 -12.18 -7.17 3.87
C HIS A 54 -11.42 -5.84 3.90
N GLU A 55 -10.53 -5.61 2.93
CA GLU A 55 -9.73 -4.39 2.85
C GLU A 55 -10.58 -3.15 2.50
N ALA A 56 -11.59 -3.29 1.64
CA ALA A 56 -12.54 -2.21 1.35
C ALA A 56 -13.30 -1.74 2.61
N SER A 57 -13.65 -2.66 3.52
CA SER A 57 -14.28 -2.31 4.79
C SER A 57 -13.34 -1.54 5.74
N ARG A 58 -12.03 -1.77 5.62
CA ARG A 58 -10.98 -1.13 6.43
C ARG A 58 -10.46 0.16 5.83
N MET A 59 -10.71 0.40 4.55
CA MET A 59 -10.28 1.59 3.80
C MET A 59 -10.65 2.90 4.52
N ALA A 60 -11.84 2.98 5.12
CA ALA A 60 -12.27 4.14 5.91
C ALA A 60 -11.34 4.40 7.11
N GLN A 61 -10.89 3.34 7.80
CA GLN A 61 -9.98 3.45 8.95
C GLN A 61 -8.56 3.80 8.50
N VAL A 62 -8.11 3.22 7.39
CA VAL A 62 -6.79 3.51 6.81
C VAL A 62 -6.69 4.98 6.42
N TYR A 63 -7.67 5.50 5.69
CA TYR A 63 -7.69 6.92 5.32
C TYR A 63 -7.89 7.86 6.49
N ALA A 64 -8.70 7.49 7.50
CA ALA A 64 -8.85 8.31 8.71
C ALA A 64 -7.55 8.47 9.51
N ASN A 65 -6.65 7.49 9.42
CA ASN A 65 -5.36 7.50 10.11
C ASN A 65 -4.18 7.88 9.19
N ALA A 66 -4.45 8.17 7.92
CA ALA A 66 -3.43 8.57 6.96
C ALA A 66 -2.94 10.01 7.23
N SER A 67 -1.68 10.27 6.87
CA SER A 67 -1.11 11.61 6.94
C SER A 67 -1.60 12.43 5.74
N THR A 68 -2.38 13.48 5.98
CA THR A 68 -2.92 14.37 4.92
C THR A 68 -2.22 15.74 4.85
N GLY A 69 -1.08 15.90 5.53
CA GLY A 69 -0.36 17.17 5.64
C GLY A 69 0.03 17.47 7.10
N PRO A 70 0.72 18.59 7.38
CA PRO A 70 1.18 18.87 8.73
C PRO A 70 0.00 18.97 9.70
N LYS A 71 -0.05 18.07 10.68
CA LYS A 71 -0.92 18.22 11.85
C LYS A 71 -0.34 19.36 12.67
N SER A 72 -0.85 20.57 12.46
CA SER A 72 -0.68 21.67 13.40
C SER A 72 -1.16 21.20 14.77
N THR A 73 -0.22 20.92 15.66
CA THR A 73 -0.45 20.79 17.10
C THR A 73 0.55 21.68 17.80
#